data_AF-A0A150AHK2-F1
#
_entry.id   AF-A0A150AHK2-F1
#
_cell.length_a   1.000
_cell.length_b   1.000
_cell.length_c   1.000
_cell.angle_alpha   90.00
_cell.angle_beta   90.00
_cell.angle_gamma   90.00
#
_symmetry.space_group_name_H-M   'P 1'
#
loop_
_entity.id
_entity.type
_entity.pdbx_description
1 polymer ?
#
loop_
_entity_poly.entity_id
_entity_poly.type
_entity_poly.pdbx_seq_one_letter_code
_entity_poly.pdbx_strand_id
1 'polypeptide(L)'
;MGRLRFRRRLYYKLKSLEEVEKHIKEHKHLPDVPSAKEVEEKGVNVGETEAMLLRKIEELALYLMEQNQSIKKIEINKSHNNENKTNK
;
A
#
# COMPACT_ATOMS: atom_id res chain seq x y z
N MET A 1 -15.57 14.78 10.94
CA MET A 1 -15.51 13.30 10.91
C MET A 1 -14.06 12.85 11.01
N GLY A 2 -13.73 12.13 12.09
CA GLY A 2 -12.36 11.81 12.46
C GLY A 2 -11.69 10.90 11.44
N ARG A 3 -10.48 11.28 11.00
CA ARG A 3 -9.55 10.36 10.34
C ARG A 3 -9.36 9.18 11.28
N LEU A 4 -9.92 8.01 10.94
CA LEU A 4 -9.61 6.77 11.63
C LEU A 4 -8.09 6.59 11.51
N ARG A 5 -7.37 6.95 12.57
CA ARG A 5 -5.94 6.71 12.69
C ARG A 5 -5.76 5.22 12.91
N PHE A 6 -5.90 4.44 11.84
CA PHE A 6 -5.47 3.06 11.74
C PHE A 6 -3.94 2.98 11.66
N ARG A 7 -3.24 3.85 12.40
CA ARG A 7 -1.85 3.59 12.78
C ARG A 7 -1.89 2.56 13.91
N ARG A 8 -2.33 1.33 13.57
CA ARG A 8 -1.97 0.18 14.40
C ARG A 8 -0.45 0.18 14.44
N ARG A 9 0.07 -0.01 15.64
CA ARG A 9 1.50 -0.10 15.95
C ARG A 9 2.04 -1.37 15.30
N LEU A 10 2.23 -1.33 13.99
CA LEU A 10 3.02 -2.32 13.28
C LEU A 10 4.45 -2.17 13.79
N TYR A 11 5.17 -3.29 13.91
CA TYR A 11 6.61 -3.27 14.14
C TYR A 11 7.37 -2.54 13.00
N TYR A 12 6.69 -2.21 11.90
CA TYR A 12 7.26 -1.60 10.70
C TYR A 12 6.46 -0.36 10.26
N LYS A 13 7.18 0.68 9.80
CA LYS A 13 6.59 1.92 9.31
C LYS A 13 6.08 1.72 7.88
N LEU A 14 4.77 1.69 7.69
CA LEU A 14 4.14 1.65 6.36
C LEU A 14 4.55 2.90 5.55
N LYS A 15 5.20 2.68 4.41
CA LYS A 15 5.58 3.75 3.46
C LYS A 15 4.34 4.20 2.70
N SER A 16 4.32 5.42 2.20
CA SER A 16 3.30 5.84 1.23
C SER A 16 3.56 5.20 -0.14
N LEU A 17 2.52 5.06 -0.97
CA LEU A 17 2.68 4.57 -2.34
C LEU A 17 3.63 5.43 -3.17
N GLU A 18 3.67 6.75 -2.92
CA GLU A 18 4.61 7.67 -3.56
C GLU A 18 6.08 7.38 -3.18
N GLU A 19 6.34 7.13 -1.89
CA GLU A 19 7.67 6.73 -1.41
C GLU A 19 8.10 5.37 -1.99
N VAL A 20 7.16 4.42 -2.08
CA VAL A 20 7.41 3.11 -2.69
C VAL A 20 7.73 3.27 -4.19
N GLU A 21 6.95 4.08 -4.91
CA GLU A 21 7.18 4.35 -6.33
C GLU A 21 8.55 5.00 -6.59
N LYS A 22 8.91 6.01 -5.78
CA LYS A 22 10.22 6.65 -5.87
C LYS A 22 11.34 5.64 -5.65
N HIS A 23 11.21 4.77 -4.65
CA HIS A 23 12.20 3.73 -4.39
C HIS A 23 12.34 2.74 -5.55
N ILE A 24 11.22 2.28 -6.13
CA ILE A 24 11.25 1.39 -7.30
C ILE A 24 11.92 2.08 -8.49
N LYS A 25 11.66 3.38 -8.72
CA LYS A 25 12.28 4.14 -9.81
C LYS A 25 13.80 4.22 -9.66
N GLU A 26 14.27 4.47 -8.44
CA GLU A 26 15.69 4.66 -8.09
C GLU A 26 16.45 3.33 -8.00
N HIS A 27 15.90 2.31 -7.34
CA HIS A 27 16.60 1.07 -7.01
C HIS A 27 16.17 -0.15 -7.84
N LYS A 28 15.09 -0.04 -8.63
CA LYS A 28 14.53 -1.12 -9.50
C LYS A 28 13.99 -2.34 -8.76
N HIS A 29 13.87 -2.29 -7.45
CA HIS A 29 13.23 -3.33 -6.64
C HIS A 29 12.36 -2.71 -5.55
N LEU A 30 11.55 -3.53 -4.90
CA LEU A 30 10.72 -3.08 -3.79
C LEU A 30 11.58 -2.73 -2.57
N PRO A 31 11.12 -1.78 -1.73
CA PRO A 31 11.80 -1.51 -0.48
C PRO A 31 11.83 -2.76 0.40
N ASP A 32 12.98 -2.98 1.02
CA ASP A 32 13.22 -4.07 1.96
C ASP A 32 13.18 -5.48 1.31
N VAL A 33 13.20 -5.55 -0.03
CA VAL A 33 13.32 -6.76 -0.83
C VAL A 33 14.68 -6.71 -1.54
N PRO A 34 15.52 -7.76 -1.44
CA PRO A 34 16.81 -7.78 -2.13
C PRO A 34 16.60 -7.77 -3.65
N SER A 35 17.55 -7.17 -4.36
CA SER A 35 17.59 -7.24 -5.81
C SER A 35 17.90 -8.67 -6.28
N ALA A 36 17.50 -9.02 -7.50
CA ALA A 36 17.80 -10.33 -8.08
C ALA A 36 19.32 -10.63 -8.06
N LYS A 37 20.15 -9.61 -8.31
CA LYS A 37 21.61 -9.73 -8.26
C LYS A 37 22.13 -10.04 -6.86
N GLU A 38 21.58 -9.41 -5.81
CA GLU A 38 21.96 -9.72 -4.43
C GLU A 38 21.55 -11.13 -4.02
N VAL A 39 20.39 -11.60 -4.48
CA VAL A 39 19.93 -12.98 -4.26
C VAL A 39 20.86 -13.98 -4.95
N GLU A 40 21.31 -13.67 -6.17
CA GLU A 40 22.23 -14.52 -6.93
C GLU A 40 23.63 -14.60 -6.26
N GLU A 41 24.16 -13.46 -5.80
CA GLU A 41 25.50 -13.39 -5.21
C GLU A 41 25.57 -13.95 -3.78
N LYS A 42 24.55 -13.70 -2.95
CA LYS A 42 24.58 -13.99 -1.50
C LYS A 42 23.68 -15.15 -1.09
N GLY A 43 22.83 -15.62 -2.00
CA GLY A 43 21.74 -16.52 -1.65
C GLY A 43 20.68 -15.83 -0.78
N VAL A 44 19.64 -16.58 -0.41
CA VAL A 44 18.60 -16.11 0.52
C VAL A 44 18.19 -17.23 1.46
N ASN A 45 17.85 -16.87 2.69
CA ASN A 45 17.21 -17.80 3.61
C ASN A 45 15.72 -17.89 3.27
N VAL A 46 15.22 -19.11 3.03
CA VAL A 46 13.83 -19.35 2.65
C VAL A 46 12.85 -18.80 3.71
N GLY A 47 13.11 -19.02 5.00
CA GLY A 47 12.26 -18.52 6.08
C GLY A 47 12.23 -16.99 6.16
N GLU A 48 13.36 -16.33 5.87
CA GLU A 48 13.42 -14.86 5.79
C GLU A 48 12.62 -14.34 4.60
N THR A 49 12.68 -15.02 3.44
CA THR A 49 11.89 -14.64 2.26
C THR A 49 10.40 -14.83 2.45
N GLU A 50 9.98 -15.91 3.13
CA GLU A 50 8.56 -16.14 3.46
C GLU A 50 8.03 -15.09 4.44
N ALA A 51 8.77 -14.79 5.51
CA ALA A 51 8.40 -13.73 6.44
C ALA A 51 8.32 -12.35 5.76
N MET A 52 9.27 -12.06 4.85
CA MET A 52 9.28 -10.85 4.03
C MET A 52 8.06 -10.78 3.10
N LEU A 53 7.70 -11.89 2.46
CA LEU A 53 6.53 -11.99 1.58
C LEU A 53 5.24 -11.74 2.36
N LEU A 54 5.07 -12.36 3.52
CA LEU A 54 3.92 -12.15 4.40
C LEU A 54 3.77 -10.67 4.79
N ARG A 55 4.89 -10.01 5.13
CA ARG A 55 4.91 -8.57 5.41
C ARG A 55 4.44 -7.76 4.19
N LYS A 56 4.89 -8.10 2.98
CA LYS A 56 4.43 -7.40 1.77
C LYS A 56 2.96 -7.65 1.44
N ILE A 57 2.43 -8.84 1.75
CA ILE A 57 0.99 -9.12 1.62
C ILE A 57 0.18 -8.25 2.61
N GLU A 58 0.65 -8.09 3.85
CA GLU A 58 0.00 -7.22 4.83
C GLU A 58 0.02 -5.74 4.38
N GLU A 59 1.18 -5.24 3.91
CA GLU A 59 1.30 -3.90 3.34
C GLU A 59 0.31 -3.68 2.17
N LEU A 60 0.23 -4.64 1.25
CA LEU A 60 -0.71 -4.60 0.11
C LEU A 60 -2.17 -4.59 0.56
N ALA A 61 -2.54 -5.42 1.54
CA ALA A 61 -3.91 -5.44 2.07
C ALA A 61 -4.29 -4.07 2.67
N LEU A 62 -3.36 -3.40 3.36
CA LEU A 62 -3.58 -2.07 3.91
C LEU A 62 -3.79 -1.02 2.81
N TYR A 63 -2.96 -1.02 1.75
CA TYR A 63 -3.16 -0.13 0.61
C TYR A 63 -4.49 -0.37 -0.09
N LEU A 64 -4.90 -1.62 -0.27
CA LEU A 64 -6.20 -1.97 -0.85
C LEU A 64 -7.37 -1.46 0.01
N MET A 65 -7.28 -1.57 1.33
CA MET A 65 -8.30 -1.02 2.23
C MET A 65 -8.39 0.51 2.13
N GLU A 66 -7.25 1.21 2.05
CA GLU A 66 -7.19 2.66 1.87
C GLU A 66 -7.77 3.10 0.52
N GLN A 67 -7.43 2.38 -0.56
CA GLN A 67 -7.99 2.61 -1.89
C GLN A 67 -9.49 2.39 -1.92
N ASN A 68 -9.98 1.29 -1.34
CA ASN A 68 -11.41 0.99 -1.26
C ASN A 68 -12.19 2.09 -0.50
N GLN A 69 -11.63 2.63 0.59
CA GLN A 69 -12.23 3.76 1.30
C GLN A 69 -12.29 5.02 0.43
N SER A 70 -11.25 5.27 -0.37
CA SER A 70 -11.21 6.41 -1.29
C SER A 70 -12.24 6.28 -2.41
N ILE A 71 -12.36 5.10 -2.99
CA ILE A 71 -13.36 4.78 -4.03
C ILE A 71 -14.78 5.00 -3.48
N LYS A 72 -15.11 4.44 -2.31
CA LYS A 72 -16.42 4.63 -1.67
C LYS A 72 -16.75 6.10 -1.44
N LYS A 73 -15.79 6.93 -1.02
CA LYS A 73 -16.00 8.37 -0.85
C LYS A 73 -16.32 9.06 -2.19
N ILE A 74 -15.61 8.69 -3.26
CA ILE A 74 -15.85 9.23 -4.60
C ILE A 74 -17.25 8.84 -5.08
N GLU A 75 -17.66 7.59 -4.89
CA GLU A 75 -19.00 7.10 -5.27
C GLU A 75 -20.11 7.83 -4.52
N ILE A 76 -19.98 7.99 -3.20
CA ILE A 76 -20.94 8.74 -2.37
C ILE A 76 -21.06 10.18 -2.88
N ASN A 77 -19.93 10.86 -3.16
CA ASN A 77 -19.94 12.23 -3.65
C ASN A 77 -20.60 12.35 -5.04
N LYS A 78 -20.41 11.36 -5.92
CA LYS A 78 -21.08 11.33 -7.24
C LYS A 78 -22.59 11.20 -7.09
N SER A 79 -23.09 10.34 -6.19
CA SER A 79 -24.53 10.18 -5.96
C SER A 79 -25.17 11.48 -5.46
N HIS A 80 -24.56 12.16 -4.47
CA HIS A 80 -25.06 13.44 -3.96
C HIS A 80 -25.09 14.54 -5.03
N ASN A 81 -24.09 14.58 -5.92
CA ASN A 81 -24.04 15.57 -6.99
C ASN A 81 -25.09 15.34 -8.09
N ASN A 82 -25.53 14.10 -8.29
CA ASN A 82 -26.57 13.79 -9.26
C ASN A 82 -27.96 14.16 -8.73
N GLU A 83 -28.27 13.89 -7.46
CA GLU A 83 -29.53 14.29 -6.82
C GLU A 83 -29.75 15.81 -6.83
N ASN A 84 -28.68 16.59 -6.65
CA ASN A 84 -28.75 18.06 -6.70
C ASN A 84 -28.98 18.61 -8.12
N LYS A 85 -28.72 17.84 -9.19
CA LYS A 85 -28.98 18.25 -10.58
C LYS A 85 -30.40 17.93 -11.04
N THR A 86 -31.02 16.88 -10.50
CA THR A 86 -32.39 16.48 -10.88
C THR A 86 -33.47 17.32 -10.20
N ASN A 87 -33.12 18.04 -9.12
CA ASN A 87 -34.03 18.90 -8.35
C ASN A 87 -33.93 20.39 -8.74
N LYS A 88 -33.37 20.72 -9.90
CA LYS A 88 -33.29 22.08 -10.44
C LYS A 88 -33.75 22.10 -11.90
#